data_AF-S9WHN4-F1
#
_entry.id   AF-S9WHN4-F1
#
_cell.length_a   1.000
_cell.length_b   1.000
_cell.length_c   1.000
_cell.angle_alpha   90.00
_cell.angle_beta   90.00
_cell.angle_gamma   90.00
#
_symmetry.space_group_name_H-M   'P 1'
#
loop_
_entity.id
_entity.type
_entity.pdbx_description
1 polymer ?
#
loop_
_entity_poly.entity_id
_entity_poly.type
_entity_poly.pdbx_seq_one_letter_code
_entity_poly.pdbx_strand_id
1 'polypeptide(L)'
;MSSTDEDDDIVVLQVCERCNGIEDLQFDEEMNVNYCARCRDVFSRTETEGFRILLSGDDLLLVQMIMDKFDEKKKGFWSYEEWNEFCSYTSQGGDGKVESDEELEQFFKEEFDIALSKKDGRFVVSLEDIENMYGGFQYNDVNALAEDADALDSAGITNTGILE
;
A
#
# COMPACT_ATOMS: atom_id res chain seq x y z
N MET A 1 11.85 12.25 33.95
CA MET A 1 12.97 11.31 33.75
C MET A 1 12.61 10.07 34.56
N SER A 2 12.21 8.94 33.99
CA SER A 2 12.51 8.38 32.67
C SER A 2 11.30 7.68 32.04
N SER A 3 11.40 7.58 30.72
CA SER A 3 10.53 6.95 29.71
C SER A 3 10.19 5.49 30.04
N THR A 4 8.94 5.12 29.77
CA THR A 4 8.55 3.71 29.62
C THR A 4 8.08 3.56 28.17
N ASP A 5 8.81 2.74 27.42
CA ASP A 5 8.43 2.16 26.14
C ASP A 5 6.95 1.79 26.13
N GLU A 6 6.17 2.49 25.32
CA GLU A 6 4.87 2.04 24.83
C GLU A 6 5.15 1.35 23.49
N ASP A 7 5.75 0.16 23.55
CA ASP A 7 5.67 -0.81 22.45
C ASP A 7 4.19 -1.20 22.33
N ASP A 8 3.48 -0.52 21.43
CA ASP A 8 2.17 -0.96 20.97
C ASP A 8 2.28 -2.44 20.55
N ASP A 9 1.50 -3.33 21.18
CA ASP A 9 1.44 -4.75 20.84
C ASP A 9 0.91 -4.89 19.40
N ILE A 10 1.82 -4.88 18.41
CA ILE A 10 1.47 -5.08 17.00
C ILE A 10 1.03 -6.54 16.82
N VAL A 11 -0.28 -6.77 16.75
CA VAL A 11 -0.84 -8.06 16.36
C VAL A 11 -0.81 -8.18 14.84
N VAL A 12 0.16 -8.94 14.35
CA VAL A 12 0.30 -9.27 12.92
C VAL A 12 -0.69 -10.36 12.56
N LEU A 13 -1.73 -10.02 11.81
CA LEU A 13 -2.68 -10.99 11.26
C LEU A 13 -2.34 -11.23 9.79
N GLN A 14 -1.76 -12.40 9.49
CA GLN A 14 -1.53 -12.83 8.12
C GLN A 14 -2.90 -13.07 7.44
N VAL A 15 -3.30 -12.16 6.56
CA VAL A 15 -4.54 -12.29 5.78
C VAL A 15 -4.33 -13.31 4.67
N CYS A 16 -5.36 -14.12 4.43
CA CYS A 16 -5.35 -15.27 3.54
C CYS A 16 -4.98 -14.85 2.11
N GLU A 17 -3.79 -15.20 1.64
CA GLU A 17 -3.27 -14.84 0.32
C GLU A 17 -4.18 -15.34 -0.83
N ARG A 18 -4.92 -16.45 -0.65
CA ARG A 18 -5.77 -17.05 -1.70
C ARG A 18 -6.91 -17.85 -1.10
N CYS A 19 -8.15 -17.32 -1.08
CA CYS A 19 -9.35 -18.10 -0.75
C CYS A 19 -9.81 -19.04 -1.89
N ASN A 20 -8.92 -19.32 -2.86
CA ASN A 20 -9.20 -20.14 -4.02
C ASN A 20 -9.57 -21.57 -3.62
N GLY A 21 -10.78 -22.01 -4.00
CA GLY A 21 -11.29 -23.35 -3.73
C GLY A 21 -12.11 -23.52 -2.44
N ILE A 22 -12.42 -22.43 -1.74
CA ILE A 22 -13.33 -22.44 -0.58
C ILE A 22 -14.77 -22.17 -1.07
N GLU A 23 -15.72 -23.04 -0.73
CA GLU A 23 -17.14 -22.91 -1.14
C GLU A 23 -17.91 -21.81 -0.38
N ASP A 24 -17.36 -21.33 0.74
CA ASP A 24 -17.97 -20.34 1.65
C ASP A 24 -17.27 -18.98 1.55
N LEU A 25 -17.32 -18.41 0.34
CA LEU A 25 -16.91 -17.04 0.07
C LEU A 25 -18.04 -16.09 0.47
N GLN A 26 -17.69 -15.06 1.22
CA GLN A 26 -18.58 -13.98 1.60
C GLN A 26 -18.16 -12.71 0.86
N PHE A 27 -19.13 -12.12 0.17
CA PHE A 27 -18.94 -10.85 -0.53
C PHE A 27 -18.94 -9.69 0.46
N ASP A 28 -17.93 -8.85 0.35
CA ASP A 28 -17.82 -7.57 1.05
C ASP A 28 -18.31 -6.46 0.10
N GLU A 29 -19.45 -5.86 0.43
CA GLU A 29 -20.06 -4.79 -0.38
C GLU A 29 -19.29 -3.48 -0.31
N GLU A 30 -18.52 -3.25 0.75
CA GLU A 30 -17.76 -2.02 0.97
C GLU A 30 -16.47 -2.02 0.17
N MET A 31 -15.75 -3.15 0.21
CA MET A 31 -14.49 -3.34 -0.51
C MET A 31 -14.68 -3.92 -1.91
N ASN A 32 -15.90 -4.34 -2.28
CA ASN A 32 -16.25 -4.99 -3.55
C ASN A 32 -15.41 -6.26 -3.85
N VAL A 33 -15.02 -7.01 -2.82
CA VAL A 33 -14.15 -8.20 -2.90
C VAL A 33 -14.78 -9.40 -2.17
N ASN A 34 -14.44 -10.63 -2.60
CA ASN A 34 -14.84 -11.85 -1.92
C ASN A 34 -13.77 -12.34 -0.93
N TYR A 35 -14.15 -12.56 0.32
CA TYR A 35 -13.27 -13.12 1.36
C TYR A 35 -13.84 -14.44 1.89
N CYS A 36 -13.00 -15.37 2.37
CA CYS A 36 -13.52 -16.47 3.20
C CYS A 36 -14.00 -15.93 4.56
N ALA A 37 -14.94 -16.64 5.20
CA ALA A 37 -15.49 -16.23 6.51
C ALA A 37 -14.41 -15.89 7.56
N ARG A 38 -13.31 -16.65 7.60
CA ARG A 38 -12.19 -16.41 8.52
C ARG A 38 -11.47 -15.08 8.25
N CYS A 39 -11.31 -14.71 6.99
CA CYS A 39 -10.67 -13.44 6.62
C CYS A 39 -11.63 -12.27 6.89
N ARG A 40 -12.94 -12.42 6.65
CA ARG A 40 -13.95 -11.43 7.04
C ARG A 40 -14.01 -11.19 8.55
N ASP A 41 -13.93 -12.25 9.35
CA ASP A 41 -13.89 -12.13 10.82
C ASP A 41 -12.63 -11.38 11.30
N VAL A 42 -11.52 -11.45 10.56
CA VAL A 42 -10.31 -10.68 10.86
C VAL A 42 -10.49 -9.20 10.47
N PHE A 43 -11.02 -8.91 9.27
CA PHE A 43 -11.29 -7.53 8.83
C PHE A 43 -12.32 -6.82 9.71
N SER A 44 -13.41 -7.47 10.12
CA SER A 44 -14.39 -6.85 11.02
C SER A 44 -13.82 -6.46 12.40
N ARG A 45 -12.67 -7.02 12.77
CA ARG A 45 -11.96 -6.69 14.01
C ARG A 45 -10.95 -5.56 13.83
N THR A 46 -10.50 -5.26 12.61
CA THR A 46 -9.54 -4.16 12.38
C THR A 46 -10.17 -2.81 12.74
N GLU A 47 -11.46 -2.60 12.43
CA GLU A 47 -12.20 -1.38 12.80
C GLU A 47 -12.26 -1.10 14.30
N THR A 48 -12.20 -2.14 15.14
CA THR A 48 -12.42 -2.03 16.59
C THR A 48 -11.15 -2.24 17.42
N GLU A 49 -10.15 -2.96 16.92
CA GLU A 49 -8.99 -3.39 17.69
C GLU A 49 -7.67 -2.72 17.28
N GLY A 50 -7.63 -1.88 16.24
CA GLY A 50 -6.47 -1.01 15.99
C GLY A 50 -5.26 -1.68 15.34
N PHE A 51 -5.37 -2.91 14.84
CA PHE A 51 -4.24 -3.65 14.26
C PHE A 51 -3.99 -3.33 12.78
N ARG A 52 -2.70 -3.24 12.40
CA ARG A 52 -2.24 -3.09 11.01
C ARG A 52 -2.08 -4.46 10.36
N ILE A 53 -2.56 -4.64 9.14
CA ILE A 53 -2.27 -5.84 8.36
C ILE A 53 -0.91 -5.62 7.70
N LEU A 54 0.12 -6.28 8.23
CA LEU A 54 1.46 -6.14 7.67
C LEU A 54 1.57 -6.89 6.35
N LEU A 55 2.10 -6.21 5.34
CA LEU A 55 2.63 -6.81 4.12
C LEU A 55 3.56 -7.98 4.48
N SER A 56 3.51 -9.07 3.71
CA SER A 56 4.44 -10.18 3.89
C SER A 56 5.87 -9.75 3.55
N GLY A 57 6.87 -10.57 3.90
CA GLY A 57 8.26 -10.28 3.54
C GLY A 57 8.46 -10.12 2.02
N ASP A 58 7.72 -10.91 1.22
CA ASP A 58 7.78 -10.85 -0.24
C ASP A 58 7.06 -9.60 -0.78
N ASP A 59 5.94 -9.21 -0.17
CA ASP A 59 5.21 -7.97 -0.50
C ASP A 59 6.06 -6.73 -0.19
N LEU A 60 6.76 -6.72 0.95
CA LEU A 60 7.68 -5.64 1.30
C LEU A 60 8.84 -5.52 0.30
N LEU A 61 9.38 -6.66 -0.16
CA LEU A 61 10.40 -6.68 -1.21
C LEU A 61 9.86 -6.13 -2.54
N LEU A 62 8.62 -6.45 -2.87
CA LEU A 62 7.94 -5.95 -4.06
C LEU A 62 7.72 -4.43 -3.98
N VAL A 63 7.22 -3.92 -2.86
CA VAL A 63 7.07 -2.48 -2.60
C VAL A 63 8.41 -1.77 -2.67
N GLN A 64 9.47 -2.32 -2.09
CA GLN A 64 10.82 -1.77 -2.20
C GLN A 64 11.30 -1.73 -3.66
N MET A 65 11.04 -2.78 -4.45
CA MET A 65 11.42 -2.83 -5.86
C MET A 65 10.69 -1.75 -6.67
N ILE A 66 9.40 -1.55 -6.41
CA ILE A 66 8.60 -0.48 -7.02
C ILE A 66 9.19 0.87 -6.62
N MET A 67 9.44 1.11 -5.33
CA MET A 67 10.04 2.34 -4.81
C MET A 67 11.35 2.70 -5.52
N ASP A 68 12.27 1.75 -5.55
CA ASP A 68 13.60 1.92 -6.14
C ASP A 68 13.54 2.17 -7.65
N LYS A 69 12.51 1.64 -8.32
CA LYS A 69 12.39 1.76 -9.76
C LYS A 69 12.13 3.20 -10.20
N PHE A 70 11.30 3.92 -9.48
CA PHE A 70 10.97 5.32 -9.78
C PHE A 70 11.88 6.31 -9.02
N ASP A 71 12.60 5.85 -7.98
CA ASP A 71 13.66 6.64 -7.33
C ASP A 71 15.05 6.43 -7.98
N GLU A 72 15.18 6.71 -9.28
CA GLU A 72 16.44 6.50 -10.01
C GLU A 72 17.64 7.25 -9.40
N LYS A 73 17.37 8.35 -8.69
CA LYS A 73 18.37 9.19 -8.02
C LYS A 73 18.72 8.72 -6.60
N LYS A 74 18.07 7.66 -6.09
CA LYS A 74 18.27 7.10 -4.74
C LYS A 74 18.11 8.15 -3.63
N LYS A 75 17.07 8.99 -3.75
CA LYS A 75 16.70 10.02 -2.78
C LYS A 75 16.05 9.43 -1.52
N GLY A 76 15.48 8.23 -1.64
CA GLY A 76 14.66 7.57 -0.62
C GLY A 76 13.23 8.10 -0.54
N PHE A 77 12.76 8.84 -1.56
CA PHE A 77 11.41 9.40 -1.63
C PHE A 77 11.03 9.77 -3.08
N TRP A 78 9.73 9.85 -3.33
CA TRP A 78 9.14 10.33 -4.58
C TRP A 78 8.54 11.72 -4.39
N SER A 79 8.73 12.58 -5.39
CA SER A 79 7.94 13.79 -5.55
C SER A 79 6.65 13.48 -6.33
N TYR A 80 5.79 14.49 -6.51
CA TYR A 80 4.59 14.35 -7.32
C TYR A 80 4.91 13.94 -8.77
N GLU A 81 6.09 14.27 -9.30
CA GLU A 81 6.50 13.86 -10.65
C GLU A 81 6.71 12.35 -10.73
N GLU A 82 7.45 11.77 -9.78
CA GLU A 82 7.68 10.32 -9.73
C GLU A 82 6.39 9.55 -9.36
N TRP A 83 5.53 10.12 -8.50
CA TRP A 83 4.20 9.57 -8.24
C TRP A 83 3.34 9.50 -9.51
N ASN A 84 3.26 10.59 -10.28
CA ASN A 84 2.52 10.60 -11.54
C ASN A 84 3.11 9.65 -12.60
N GLU A 85 4.42 9.43 -12.58
CA GLU A 85 5.06 8.46 -13.46
C GLU A 85 4.60 7.04 -13.10
N PHE A 86 4.63 6.68 -11.82
CA PHE A 86 4.06 5.44 -11.32
C PHE A 86 2.58 5.28 -11.72
N CYS A 87 1.75 6.29 -11.48
CA CYS A 87 0.32 6.30 -11.85
C CYS A 87 0.06 6.27 -13.36
N SER A 88 1.07 6.49 -14.22
CA SER A 88 0.90 6.35 -15.66
C SER A 88 0.89 4.88 -16.12
N TYR A 89 1.32 3.97 -15.24
CA TYR A 89 1.34 2.53 -15.45
C TYR A 89 0.30 1.80 -14.60
N THR A 90 -0.13 2.40 -13.50
CA THR A 90 -1.05 1.80 -12.53
C THR A 90 -2.40 2.50 -12.50
N SER A 91 -3.34 1.97 -11.73
CA SER A 91 -4.67 2.57 -11.57
C SER A 91 -4.76 3.51 -10.36
N GLN A 92 -3.62 3.81 -9.71
CA GLN A 92 -3.52 4.62 -8.49
C GLN A 92 -3.64 6.14 -8.72
N GLY A 93 -3.78 6.60 -9.97
CA GLY A 93 -3.80 8.02 -10.31
C GLY A 93 -5.13 8.76 -10.12
N GLY A 94 -6.20 8.07 -9.73
CA GLY A 94 -7.54 8.68 -9.67
C GLY A 94 -8.00 9.32 -10.99
N ASP A 95 -8.76 10.42 -10.90
CA ASP A 95 -9.36 11.13 -12.05
C ASP A 95 -8.40 12.07 -12.80
N GLY A 96 -7.17 12.27 -12.33
CA GLY A 96 -6.25 13.25 -12.91
C GLY A 96 -4.83 13.24 -12.35
N LYS A 97 -3.93 13.97 -13.01
CA LYS A 97 -2.54 14.10 -12.55
C LYS A 97 -2.45 15.09 -11.41
N VAL A 98 -1.58 14.78 -10.45
CA VAL A 98 -1.20 15.69 -9.36
C VAL A 98 -0.24 16.76 -9.92
N GLU A 99 -0.50 18.04 -9.72
CA GLU A 99 0.30 19.12 -10.31
C GLU A 99 1.27 19.82 -9.32
N SER A 100 1.17 19.52 -8.03
CA SER A 100 2.01 20.12 -6.98
C SER A 100 2.25 19.19 -5.79
N ASP A 101 3.21 19.54 -4.91
CA ASP A 101 3.45 18.79 -3.68
C ASP A 101 2.32 18.97 -2.65
N GLU A 102 1.65 20.13 -2.60
CA GLU A 102 0.44 20.27 -1.79
C GLU A 102 -0.71 19.39 -2.29
N GLU A 103 -0.92 19.29 -3.59
CA GLU A 103 -1.93 18.38 -4.15
C GLU A 103 -1.60 16.91 -3.91
N LEU A 104 -0.31 16.56 -3.86
CA LEU A 104 0.13 15.21 -3.52
C LEU A 104 -0.26 14.84 -2.09
N GLU A 105 -0.06 15.75 -1.13
CA GLU A 105 -0.47 15.51 0.26
C GLU A 105 -1.98 15.40 0.39
N GLN A 106 -2.74 16.27 -0.28
CA GLN A 106 -4.19 16.19 -0.25
C GLN A 106 -4.68 14.86 -0.87
N PHE A 107 -4.12 14.47 -2.01
CA PHE A 107 -4.46 13.21 -2.68
C PHE A 107 -4.24 12.00 -1.76
N PHE A 108 -3.05 11.88 -1.16
CA PHE A 108 -2.75 10.77 -0.25
C PHE A 108 -3.64 10.77 1.00
N LYS A 109 -4.02 11.96 1.48
CA LYS A 109 -4.92 12.09 2.63
C LYS A 109 -6.35 11.70 2.28
N GLU A 110 -6.85 12.04 1.11
CA GLU A 110 -8.22 11.77 0.68
C GLU A 110 -8.40 10.32 0.24
N GLU A 111 -7.46 9.78 -0.54
CA GLU A 111 -7.59 8.44 -1.13
C GLU A 111 -7.12 7.32 -0.20
N PHE A 112 -6.12 7.58 0.65
CA PHE A 112 -5.47 6.54 1.47
C PHE A 112 -5.48 6.84 2.98
N ASP A 113 -6.02 7.98 3.41
CA ASP A 113 -5.93 8.50 4.79
C ASP A 113 -4.48 8.71 5.30
N ILE A 114 -3.50 8.79 4.39
CA ILE A 114 -2.07 8.92 4.72
C ILE A 114 -1.66 10.39 4.76
N ALA A 115 -1.02 10.80 5.86
CA ALA A 115 -0.47 12.14 6.01
C ALA A 115 1.02 12.17 5.62
N LEU A 116 1.33 12.77 4.46
CA LEU A 116 2.70 12.81 3.95
C LEU A 116 3.63 13.72 4.76
N SER A 117 4.88 13.29 4.87
CA SER A 117 5.93 14.08 5.50
C SER A 117 6.58 15.07 4.52
N LYS A 118 7.12 16.17 5.06
CA LYS A 118 7.93 17.11 4.28
C LYS A 118 9.40 16.75 4.26
N LYS A 119 10.03 16.78 3.08
CA LYS A 119 11.49 16.79 2.88
C LYS A 119 11.88 18.07 2.16
N ASP A 120 12.85 18.79 2.72
CA ASP A 120 13.33 20.08 2.20
C ASP A 120 12.19 21.10 1.92
N GLY A 121 11.15 21.06 2.75
CA GLY A 121 9.97 21.93 2.66
C GLY A 121 8.87 21.46 1.71
N ARG A 122 9.07 20.34 1.00
CA ARG A 122 8.11 19.76 0.04
C ARG A 122 7.49 18.49 0.55
N PHE A 123 6.22 18.26 0.27
CA PHE A 123 5.61 16.95 0.56
C PHE A 123 6.13 15.89 -0.42
N VAL A 124 6.41 14.71 0.12
CA VAL A 124 6.99 13.58 -0.63
C VAL A 124 6.40 12.27 -0.15
N VAL A 125 6.44 11.26 -1.01
CA VAL A 125 6.03 9.90 -0.70
C VAL A 125 7.28 9.09 -0.33
N SER A 126 7.29 8.52 0.87
CA SER A 126 8.35 7.63 1.34
C SER A 126 7.98 6.17 1.12
N LEU A 127 8.96 5.27 1.32
CA LEU A 127 8.69 3.82 1.28
C LEU A 127 7.59 3.43 2.26
N GLU A 128 7.63 3.95 3.49
CA GLU A 128 6.62 3.68 4.53
C GLU A 128 5.22 4.12 4.08
N ASP A 129 5.12 5.21 3.31
CA ASP A 129 3.84 5.66 2.78
C ASP A 129 3.29 4.69 1.72
N ILE A 130 4.14 4.12 0.85
CA ILE A 130 3.72 3.07 -0.11
C ILE A 130 3.37 1.76 0.61
N GLU A 131 4.14 1.38 1.63
CA GLU A 131 3.83 0.21 2.47
C GLU A 131 2.46 0.38 3.15
N ASN A 132 2.18 1.57 3.68
CA ASN A 132 0.89 1.89 4.28
C ASN A 132 -0.24 2.04 3.25
N MET A 133 0.06 2.42 2.01
CA MET A 133 -0.93 2.48 0.93
C MET A 133 -1.49 1.07 0.63
N TYR A 134 -0.63 0.04 0.64
CA TYR A 134 -1.05 -1.34 0.37
C TYR A 134 -1.42 -2.17 1.61
N GLY A 135 -0.77 -1.92 2.75
CA GLY A 135 -0.96 -2.66 4.01
C GLY A 135 -1.62 -1.83 5.14
N GLY A 136 -2.21 -0.69 4.81
CA GLY A 136 -2.74 0.28 5.77
C GLY A 136 -3.95 -0.20 6.56
N PHE A 137 -4.23 0.52 7.65
CA PHE A 137 -5.27 0.21 8.64
C PHE A 137 -6.71 0.11 8.07
N GLN A 138 -7.01 0.83 6.98
CA GLN A 138 -8.33 0.86 6.34
C GLN A 138 -8.37 0.22 4.94
N TYR A 139 -7.24 0.17 4.25
CA TYR A 139 -7.14 -0.26 2.86
C TYR A 139 -6.07 -1.35 2.76
N ASN A 140 -6.38 -2.51 3.31
CA ASN A 140 -5.54 -3.68 3.07
C ASN A 140 -5.80 -4.19 1.65
N ASP A 141 -5.15 -3.55 0.68
CA ASP A 141 -5.30 -3.83 -0.75
C ASP A 141 -4.05 -4.51 -1.32
N VAL A 142 -3.71 -5.64 -0.72
CA VAL A 142 -2.64 -6.53 -1.21
C VAL A 142 -2.94 -7.02 -2.63
N ASN A 143 -4.21 -7.08 -3.03
CA ASN A 143 -4.58 -7.39 -4.41
C ASN A 143 -4.16 -6.26 -5.35
N ALA A 144 -4.37 -4.98 -5.00
CA ALA A 144 -3.87 -3.86 -5.79
C ALA A 144 -2.34 -3.86 -5.91
N LEU A 145 -1.60 -4.29 -4.87
CA LEU A 145 -0.14 -4.47 -5.00
C LEU A 145 0.22 -5.49 -6.08
N ALA A 146 -0.47 -6.62 -6.13
CA ALA A 146 -0.26 -7.63 -7.16
C ALA A 146 -0.65 -7.12 -8.55
N GLU A 147 -1.79 -6.43 -8.68
CA GLU A 147 -2.27 -5.86 -9.94
C GLU A 147 -1.31 -4.78 -10.48
N ASP A 148 -0.84 -3.89 -9.62
CA ASP A 148 0.13 -2.86 -9.98
C ASP A 148 1.48 -3.47 -10.36
N ALA A 149 1.94 -4.49 -9.64
CA ALA A 149 3.16 -5.21 -9.99
C ALA A 149 3.07 -5.89 -11.36
N ASP A 150 1.94 -6.55 -11.66
CA ASP A 150 1.68 -7.16 -12.97
C ASP A 150 1.59 -6.11 -14.10
N ALA A 151 0.99 -4.95 -13.82
CA ALA A 151 0.92 -3.84 -14.78
C ALA A 151 2.31 -3.28 -15.09
N LEU A 152 3.15 -3.10 -14.06
CA LEU A 152 4.53 -2.64 -14.20
C LEU A 152 5.41 -3.65 -14.95
N ASP A 153 5.25 -4.95 -14.68
CA ASP A 153 5.98 -6.01 -15.39
C ASP A 153 5.54 -6.08 -16.86
N SER A 154 4.23 -6.01 -17.12
CA SER A 154 3.66 -5.98 -18.47
C SER A 154 4.12 -4.77 -19.29
N ALA A 155 4.38 -3.63 -18.63
CA ALA A 155 4.93 -2.43 -19.22
C ALA A 155 6.47 -2.48 -19.40
N GLY A 156 7.14 -3.53 -18.90
CA GLY A 156 8.59 -3.69 -18.92
C GLY A 156 9.33 -2.75 -17.97
N ILE A 157 8.62 -2.22 -16.96
CA ILE A 157 9.13 -1.27 -15.98
C ILE A 157 9.84 -2.01 -14.86
N THR A 158 9.20 -3.03 -14.31
CA THR A 158 9.79 -4.00 -13.36
C THR A 158 10.06 -5.34 -14.06
N ASN A 159 10.73 -6.24 -13.35
CA ASN A 159 10.88 -7.63 -13.77
C ASN A 159 10.64 -8.50 -12.53
N THR A 160 9.37 -8.76 -12.24
CA THR A 160 8.94 -9.39 -10.98
C THR A 160 9.18 -10.90 -10.98
N GLY A 161 9.41 -11.51 -12.15
CA GLY A 161 9.81 -12.91 -12.31
C GLY A 161 11.18 -13.29 -11.74
N ILE A 162 11.83 -12.40 -10.99
CA ILE A 162 13.11 -12.63 -10.28
C ILE A 162 12.86 -12.96 -8.79
N LEU A 163 11.63 -12.79 -8.29
CA LEU A 163 11.27 -13.07 -6.89
C LEU A 163 10.81 -14.52 -6.62
N GLU A 164 10.83 -15.41 -7.62
CA GLU A 164 10.56 -16.86 -7.49
C GLU A 164 11.77 -17.71 -7.03
#